data_AF-A0A496E467-F1
#
_entry.id   AF-A0A496E467-F1
#
_cell.length_a   1.000
_cell.length_b   1.000
_cell.length_c   1.000
_cell.angle_alpha   90.00
_cell.angle_beta   90.00
_cell.angle_gamma   90.00
#
_symmetry.space_group_name_H-M   'P 1'
#
loop_
_entity.id
_entity.type
_entity.pdbx_description
1 polymer ?
#
loop_
_entity_poly.entity_id
_entity_poly.type
_entity_poly.pdbx_seq_one_letter_code
_entity_poly.pdbx_strand_id
1 'polypeptide(L)'
;MEITSDTRTINGYSEVAGIKIQYSASVKTDERIDRITGSFIKDGVRVGSLAYERNGQFFMSVDKPGVITSKEDAVAIATQFFNDTYGMLNSQAVE
;
A
#
# COMPACT_ATOMS: atom_id res chain seq x y z
N MET A 1 -23.68 0.62 27.05
CA MET A 1 -22.36 -0.02 26.96
C MET A 1 -21.65 0.65 25.80
N GLU A 2 -20.67 1.52 26.06
CA GLU A 2 -19.86 2.12 25.00
C GLU A 2 -18.92 1.04 24.48
N ILE A 3 -19.12 0.61 23.23
CA ILE A 3 -18.14 -0.22 22.52
C ILE A 3 -17.13 0.77 21.95
N THR A 4 -15.99 0.94 22.62
CA THR A 4 -14.82 1.57 22.00
C THR A 4 -14.36 0.64 20.89
N SER A 5 -14.52 1.04 19.62
CA SER A 5 -13.97 0.26 18.51
C SER A 5 -12.46 0.42 18.52
N ASP A 6 -11.75 -0.60 18.96
CA ASP A 6 -10.29 -0.61 18.88
C ASP A 6 -9.87 -0.45 17.41
N THR A 7 -8.81 0.33 17.16
CA THR A 7 -8.26 0.50 15.82
C THR A 7 -6.93 -0.24 15.75
N ARG A 8 -6.79 -1.15 14.79
CA ARG A 8 -5.52 -1.83 14.49
C ARG A 8 -4.87 -1.22 13.25
N THR A 9 -3.56 -1.11 13.28
CA THR A 9 -2.76 -0.76 12.10
C THR A 9 -2.13 -2.02 11.52
N ILE A 10 -2.38 -2.27 10.24
CA ILE A 10 -1.73 -3.30 9.45
C ILE A 10 -0.63 -2.62 8.66
N ASN A 11 0.60 -3.13 8.74
CA ASN A 11 1.73 -2.62 7.99
C ASN A 11 2.30 -3.73 7.10
N GLY A 12 2.85 -3.36 5.96
CA GLY A 12 3.58 -4.28 5.11
C GLY A 12 4.67 -3.59 4.31
N TYR A 13 5.51 -4.42 3.71
CA TYR A 13 6.70 -4.01 3.02
C TYR A 13 7.05 -4.99 1.90
N SER A 14 7.49 -4.44 0.77
CA SER A 14 8.11 -5.19 -0.31
C SER A 14 9.25 -4.38 -0.94
N GLU A 15 10.13 -5.04 -1.70
CA GLU A 15 11.23 -4.39 -2.41
C GLU A 15 11.31 -4.92 -3.85
N VAL A 16 11.26 -4.01 -4.82
CA VAL A 16 11.26 -4.34 -6.25
C VAL A 16 12.14 -3.33 -6.97
N ALA A 17 13.08 -3.80 -7.80
CA ALA A 17 14.00 -2.94 -8.56
C ALA A 17 14.77 -1.92 -7.69
N GLY A 18 15.11 -2.30 -6.45
CA GLY A 18 15.75 -1.40 -5.48
C GLY A 18 14.86 -0.26 -4.99
N ILE A 19 13.55 -0.35 -5.21
CA ILE A 19 12.53 0.53 -4.64
C ILE A 19 11.80 -0.23 -3.54
N LYS A 20 11.85 0.37 -2.36
CA LYS A 20 11.10 -0.07 -1.18
C LYS A 20 9.67 0.41 -1.28
N ILE A 21 8.71 -0.49 -1.13
CA ILE A 21 7.28 -0.19 -1.08
C ILE A 21 6.85 -0.41 0.36
N GLN A 22 6.52 0.67 1.07
CA GLN A 22 5.98 0.60 2.43
C GLN A 22 4.52 1.00 2.40
N TYR A 23 3.66 0.22 3.03
CA TYR A 23 2.23 0.47 3.04
C TYR A 23 1.61 0.13 4.38
N SER A 24 0.50 0.80 4.68
CA SER A 24 -0.27 0.62 5.90
C SER A 24 -1.77 0.85 5.68
N ALA A 25 -2.56 0.20 6.52
CA ALA A 25 -3.99 0.42 6.66
C ALA A 25 -4.34 0.52 8.15
N SER A 26 -5.20 1.48 8.50
CA SER A 26 -5.81 1.55 9.83
C SER A 26 -7.24 1.06 9.72
N VAL A 27 -7.60 0.09 10.55
CA VAL A 27 -8.89 -0.60 10.49
C VAL A 27 -9.47 -0.67 11.89
N LYS A 28 -10.73 -0.29 12.05
CA LYS A 28 -11.47 -0.57 13.28
C LYS A 28 -11.76 -2.06 13.41
N THR A 29 -11.78 -2.57 14.63
CA THR A 29 -12.24 -3.93 14.94
C THR A 29 -13.63 -4.12 14.33
N ASP A 30 -13.81 -5.21 13.60
CA ASP A 30 -15.03 -5.57 12.84
C ASP A 30 -15.35 -4.76 11.57
N GLU A 31 -14.48 -3.83 11.16
CA GLU A 31 -14.62 -3.12 9.88
C GLU A 31 -13.69 -3.69 8.79
N ARG A 32 -14.13 -3.50 7.54
CA ARG A 32 -13.29 -3.77 6.36
C ARG A 32 -12.27 -2.65 6.18
N ILE A 33 -11.15 -2.96 5.54
CA ILE A 33 -10.19 -1.95 5.10
C ILE A 33 -10.89 -0.98 4.15
N ASP A 34 -11.00 0.28 4.58
CA ASP A 34 -11.51 1.37 3.76
C ASP A 34 -10.42 1.99 2.89
N ARG A 35 -9.17 1.99 3.38
CA ARG A 35 -8.04 2.61 2.70
C ARG A 35 -6.72 1.94 3.03
N ILE A 36 -5.87 1.79 2.02
CA ILE A 36 -4.45 1.47 2.17
C ILE A 36 -3.66 2.65 1.64
N THR A 37 -2.63 3.07 2.36
CA THR A 37 -1.70 4.13 1.94
C THR A 37 -0.28 3.63 1.95
N GLY A 38 0.57 4.22 1.13
CA GLY A 38 1.95 3.77 1.04
C GLY A 38 2.86 4.74 0.31
N SER A 39 4.15 4.44 0.39
CA SER A 39 5.24 5.23 -0.16
C SER A 39 6.25 4.35 -0.88
N PHE A 40 6.72 4.85 -2.01
CA PHE A 40 7.91 4.34 -2.68
C PHE A 40 9.13 5.05 -2.11
N ILE A 41 10.12 4.29 -1.69
CA ILE A 41 11.34 4.79 -1.06
C ILE A 41 12.54 4.24 -1.83
N LYS A 42 13.43 5.13 -2.25
CA LYS A 42 14.72 4.78 -2.86
C LYS A 42 15.81 5.46 -2.04
N ASP A 43 16.83 4.72 -1.62
CA ASP A 43 17.97 5.27 -0.87
C ASP A 43 17.57 6.12 0.34
N GLY A 44 16.51 5.71 1.05
CA GLY A 44 15.97 6.41 2.21
C GLY A 44 15.10 7.63 1.90
N VAL A 45 14.89 7.95 0.63
CA VAL A 45 14.11 9.12 0.18
C VAL A 45 12.77 8.66 -0.40
N ARG A 46 11.68 9.33 -0.02
CA ARG A 46 10.37 9.14 -0.66
C ARG A 46 10.40 9.67 -2.10
N VAL A 47 10.03 8.81 -3.04
CA VAL A 47 10.05 9.08 -4.49
C VAL A 47 8.69 8.97 -5.13
N GLY A 48 7.69 8.51 -4.38
CA GLY A 48 6.31 8.48 -4.80
C GLY A 48 5.40 7.91 -3.73
N SER A 49 4.14 7.79 -4.09
CA SER A 49 3.09 7.33 -3.18
C SER A 49 2.04 6.51 -3.88
N LEU A 50 1.29 5.77 -3.08
CA LEU A 50 0.22 4.92 -3.54
C LEU A 50 -0.94 4.97 -2.56
N ALA A 51 -2.15 4.75 -3.08
CA ALA A 51 -3.32 4.54 -2.27
C ALA A 51 -4.28 3.55 -2.94
N TYR A 52 -4.96 2.76 -2.12
CA TYR A 52 -6.17 2.05 -2.50
C TYR A 52 -7.31 2.61 -1.68
N GLU A 53 -8.45 2.84 -2.32
CA GLU A 53 -9.70 3.27 -1.68
C GLU A 53 -10.76 2.16 -1.80
N ARG A 54 -11.67 2.07 -0.83
CA ARG A 54 -12.73 1.04 -0.73
C ARG A 54 -13.55 0.84 -2.00
N ASN A 55 -13.70 1.88 -2.81
CA ASN A 55 -14.43 1.83 -4.08
C ASN A 55 -13.65 1.10 -5.20
N GLY A 56 -12.50 0.50 -4.90
CA GLY A 56 -11.67 -0.24 -5.84
C GLY A 56 -10.66 0.62 -6.59
N GLN A 57 -10.62 1.94 -6.34
CA GLN A 57 -9.69 2.82 -7.02
C GLN A 57 -8.28 2.67 -6.45
N PHE A 58 -7.31 2.64 -7.36
CA PHE A 58 -5.90 2.68 -7.06
C PHE A 58 -5.30 3.98 -7.59
N PHE A 59 -4.56 4.65 -6.74
CA PHE A 59 -3.82 5.86 -7.04
C PHE A 59 -2.34 5.57 -6.90
N MET A 60 -1.56 6.05 -7.87
CA MET A 60 -0.10 6.00 -7.83
C MET A 60 0.43 7.35 -8.28
N SER A 61 1.35 7.91 -7.51
CA SER A 61 2.08 9.14 -7.83
C SER A 61 3.57 8.87 -7.81
N VAL A 62 4.28 9.39 -8.81
CA VAL A 62 5.74 9.48 -8.82
C VAL A 62 6.10 10.94 -8.53
N ASP A 63 6.54 11.20 -7.31
CA ASP A 63 6.82 12.56 -6.83
C ASP A 63 8.15 13.09 -7.39
N LYS A 64 9.05 12.18 -7.79
CA LYS A 64 10.36 12.51 -8.35
C LYS A 64 10.57 11.87 -9.73
N PRO A 65 10.55 12.66 -10.82
CA PRO A 65 10.81 12.13 -12.15
C PRO A 65 12.24 11.60 -12.27
N GLY A 66 12.45 10.58 -13.11
CA GLY A 66 13.77 9.99 -13.34
C GLY A 66 14.28 9.04 -12.24
N VAL A 67 13.46 8.73 -11.24
CA VAL A 67 13.79 7.71 -10.23
C VAL A 67 13.43 6.30 -10.70
N ILE A 68 12.23 6.16 -11.28
CA ILE A 68 11.78 4.95 -11.96
C ILE A 68 11.97 5.24 -13.45
N THR A 69 13.03 4.69 -14.03
CA THR A 69 13.50 5.05 -15.38
C THR A 69 13.19 4.00 -16.43
N SER A 70 12.95 2.75 -16.03
CA SER A 70 12.55 1.69 -16.94
C SER A 70 11.04 1.44 -16.86
N LYS A 71 10.46 1.07 -18.00
CA LYS A 71 9.05 0.69 -18.08
C LYS A 71 8.82 -0.61 -17.30
N GLU A 72 9.77 -1.51 -17.35
CA GLU A 72 9.75 -2.82 -16.71
C GLU A 72 9.70 -2.67 -15.18
N ASP A 73 10.52 -1.78 -14.60
CA ASP A 73 10.50 -1.50 -13.16
C ASP A 73 9.20 -0.83 -12.76
N ALA A 74 8.69 0.12 -13.55
CA ALA A 74 7.42 0.78 -13.27
C ALA A 74 6.26 -0.22 -13.21
N VAL A 75 6.20 -1.15 -14.17
CA VAL A 75 5.21 -2.22 -14.19
C VAL A 75 5.39 -3.16 -13.00
N ALA A 76 6.62 -3.60 -12.72
CA ALA A 76 6.91 -4.51 -11.61
C ALA A 76 6.52 -3.91 -10.25
N ILE A 77 6.84 -2.63 -10.02
CA ILE A 77 6.48 -1.90 -8.80
C ILE A 77 4.96 -1.80 -8.66
N ALA A 78 4.24 -1.44 -9.73
CA ALA A 78 2.79 -1.37 -9.71
C ALA A 78 2.16 -2.75 -9.45
N THR A 79 2.61 -3.79 -10.14
CA THR A 79 2.15 -5.17 -9.94
C THR A 79 2.37 -5.64 -8.51
N GLN A 80 3.55 -5.39 -7.93
CA GLN A 80 3.81 -5.78 -6.55
C GLN A 80 2.86 -5.07 -5.58
N PHE A 81 2.63 -3.77 -5.77
CA PHE A 81 1.68 -3.04 -4.95
C PHE A 81 0.24 -3.59 -5.04
N PHE A 82 -0.22 -3.96 -6.24
CA PHE A 82 -1.52 -4.60 -6.39
C PHE A 82 -1.58 -5.93 -5.64
N ASN A 83 -0.55 -6.77 -5.77
CA ASN A 83 -0.46 -8.05 -5.07
C ASN A 83 -0.47 -7.88 -3.55
N ASP A 84 0.31 -6.93 -3.04
CA ASP A 84 0.39 -6.61 -1.62
C ASP A 84 -0.96 -6.12 -1.07
N THR A 85 -1.65 -5.28 -1.85
CA THR A 85 -3.00 -4.80 -1.52
C THR A 85 -3.98 -5.97 -1.44
N TYR A 86 -4.02 -6.84 -2.45
CA TYR A 86 -4.90 -8.00 -2.44
C TYR A 86 -4.57 -8.95 -1.29
N GLY A 87 -3.29 -9.18 -0.99
CA GLY A 87 -2.87 -9.98 0.16
C GLY A 87 -3.42 -9.42 1.47
N MET A 88 -3.35 -8.10 1.64
CA MET A 88 -3.86 -7.43 2.84
C MET A 88 -5.40 -7.47 2.93
N LEU A 89 -6.12 -7.22 1.83
CA LEU A 89 -7.57 -7.34 1.78
C LEU A 89 -8.03 -8.78 2.09
N ASN A 90 -7.36 -9.78 1.50
CA ASN A 90 -7.69 -11.19 1.72
C ASN A 90 -7.31 -11.68 3.12
N SER A 91 -6.33 -11.06 3.78
CA SER A 91 -6.01 -11.37 5.18
C SER A 91 -7.15 -11.06 6.16
N GLN A 92 -8.12 -10.22 5.76
CA GLN A 92 -9.35 -9.99 6.52
C GLN A 92 -10.48 -10.98 6.19
N ALA A 93 -10.37 -11.73 5.09
CA ALA A 93 -11.42 -12.65 4.65
C ALA A 93 -11.32 -14.04 5.29
N VAL A 94 -10.33 -14.26 6.17
CA VAL A 94 -10.14 -15.52 6.89
C VAL A 94 -10.59 -15.34 8.35
N GLU A 95 -11.90 -15.41 8.55
CA GLU A 95 -12.54 -15.87 9.80
C GLU A 95 -13.73 -16.77 9.44
#